data_AF-A0A0G3XKK2-F1
#
_entry.id   AF-A0A0G3XKK2-F1
#
_cell.length_a   1.000
_cell.length_b   1.000
_cell.length_c   1.000
_cell.angle_alpha   90.00
_cell.angle_beta   90.00
_cell.angle_gamma   90.00
#
_symmetry.space_group_name_H-M   'P 1'
#
loop_
_entity.id
_entity.type
_entity.pdbx_description
1 polymer ?
#
loop_
_entity_poly.entity_id
_entity_poly.type
_entity_poly.pdbx_seq_one_letter_code
_entity_poly.pdbx_strand_id
1 'polypeptide(L)'
;MREIEDFSDDRLKVWCIHCGTVIADVASNRDHVPTKSLLTKTLRERGAAYDSGAGNEIDYLPQVMVCRGCNSSFSPDENYLLCVLHAVMAGSLYPDPTKNPEAATILRSNRHVVRSLKRGPDGQLFLFENLQPFTLYPDPDKVRRVIVKNARGHAYHEIGEPLLEAPDHVAFVPLAQLSAGQRDAFETVGTAAEFAVWPEVGSRMTVQLLDREAMVGGWITVEPGRYRYSIDWSEAVTVKTVIWEYLATETRWER
;
A
#
# COMPACT_ATOMS: atom_id res chain seq x y z
N MET A 1 -7.44 4.49 11.67
CA MET A 1 -8.79 4.68 11.09
C MET A 1 -9.78 3.90 11.95
N ARG A 2 -11.08 4.23 11.93
CA ARG A 2 -12.11 3.44 12.63
C ARG A 2 -12.34 2.13 11.88
N GLU A 3 -12.57 1.05 12.58
CA GLU A 3 -13.11 -0.16 11.96
C GLU A 3 -14.51 0.10 11.36
N ILE A 4 -14.75 -0.45 10.18
CA ILE A 4 -16.07 -0.54 9.59
C ILE A 4 -16.35 -2.02 9.40
N GLU A 5 -17.49 -2.48 9.92
CA GLU A 5 -17.92 -3.86 9.75
C GLU A 5 -18.27 -4.13 8.28
N ASP A 6 -18.00 -5.35 7.84
CA ASP A 6 -18.18 -5.77 6.45
C ASP A 6 -19.26 -6.84 6.36
N PHE A 7 -20.34 -6.49 5.68
CA PHE A 7 -21.54 -7.30 5.48
C PHE A 7 -21.65 -7.83 4.04
N SER A 8 -20.59 -7.73 3.23
CA SER A 8 -20.56 -8.31 1.87
C SER A 8 -20.72 -9.83 1.91
N ASP A 9 -21.23 -10.41 0.82
CA ASP A 9 -21.55 -11.84 0.71
C ASP A 9 -20.33 -12.74 1.00
N ASP A 10 -20.47 -13.65 1.96
CA ASP A 10 -19.41 -14.60 2.36
C ASP A 10 -18.92 -15.49 1.21
N ARG A 11 -19.75 -15.71 0.18
CA ARG A 11 -19.35 -16.45 -1.04
C ARG A 11 -18.26 -15.75 -1.83
N LEU A 12 -18.15 -14.42 -1.71
CA LEU A 12 -17.06 -13.65 -2.31
C LEU A 12 -15.77 -13.78 -1.48
N LYS A 13 -15.87 -14.25 -0.23
CA LYS A 13 -14.77 -14.34 0.73
C LYS A 13 -14.08 -15.69 0.83
N VAL A 14 -14.45 -16.63 -0.05
CA VAL A 14 -13.92 -17.99 -0.04
C VAL A 14 -12.58 -18.13 -0.77
N TRP A 15 -12.12 -17.09 -1.47
CA TRP A 15 -10.95 -17.14 -2.36
C TRP A 15 -9.77 -16.36 -1.82
N CYS A 16 -8.55 -16.87 -2.01
CA CYS A 16 -7.35 -16.07 -1.81
C CYS A 16 -7.23 -15.07 -2.96
N ILE A 17 -7.32 -13.78 -2.64
CA ILE A 17 -7.26 -12.69 -3.64
C ILE A 17 -6.00 -12.72 -4.51
N HIS A 18 -4.91 -13.35 -4.06
CA HIS A 18 -3.65 -13.36 -4.82
C HIS A 18 -3.49 -14.52 -5.80
N CYS A 19 -4.08 -15.68 -5.52
CA CYS A 19 -3.88 -16.88 -6.33
C CYS A 19 -5.18 -17.58 -6.77
N GLY A 20 -6.33 -17.14 -6.27
CA GLY A 20 -7.63 -17.76 -6.57
C GLY A 20 -7.87 -19.11 -5.90
N THR A 21 -6.96 -19.61 -5.05
CA THR A 21 -7.21 -20.86 -4.28
C THR A 21 -8.29 -20.65 -3.23
N VAL A 22 -9.15 -21.65 -3.03
CA VAL A 22 -10.14 -21.68 -1.96
C VAL A 22 -9.44 -21.65 -0.58
N ILE A 23 -9.74 -20.64 0.23
CA ILE A 23 -9.11 -20.41 1.54
C ILE A 23 -9.42 -21.54 2.53
N ALA A 24 -10.61 -22.15 2.44
CA ALA A 24 -11.02 -23.25 3.32
C ALA A 24 -10.14 -24.51 3.17
N ASP A 25 -9.52 -24.70 2.00
CA ASP A 25 -8.76 -25.91 1.67
C ASP A 25 -7.25 -25.76 1.97
N VAL A 26 -6.81 -24.58 2.42
CA VAL A 26 -5.40 -24.27 2.64
C VAL A 26 -5.15 -23.57 3.96
N ALA A 27 -3.91 -23.65 4.45
CA ALA A 27 -3.50 -22.82 5.58
C ALA A 27 -3.63 -21.33 5.20
N SER A 28 -4.41 -20.59 5.96
CA SER A 28 -4.67 -19.17 5.76
C SER A 28 -4.35 -18.33 6.99
N ASN A 29 -4.19 -17.02 6.79
CA ASN A 29 -4.01 -16.04 7.85
C ASN A 29 -4.50 -14.66 7.39
N ARG A 30 -4.61 -13.75 8.37
CA ARG A 30 -4.85 -12.33 8.09
C ARG A 30 -3.57 -11.69 7.56
N ASP A 31 -3.70 -10.99 6.45
CA ASP A 31 -2.66 -10.13 5.88
C ASP A 31 -3.11 -8.68 5.99
N HIS A 32 -2.19 -7.82 6.39
CA HIS A 32 -2.49 -6.40 6.60
C HIS A 32 -2.27 -5.63 5.32
N VAL A 33 -3.22 -4.74 5.03
CA VAL A 33 -3.27 -3.90 3.84
C VAL A 33 -3.46 -2.46 4.33
N PRO A 34 -2.41 -1.65 4.38
CA PRO A 34 -1.11 -1.88 3.76
C PRO A 34 -0.21 -2.84 4.51
N THR A 35 0.83 -3.29 3.79
CA THR A 35 2.06 -3.85 4.37
C THR A 35 2.45 -3.11 5.65
N LYS A 36 2.34 -3.79 6.80
CA LYS A 36 2.52 -3.19 8.14
C LYS A 36 3.83 -2.41 8.29
N SER A 37 4.93 -2.90 7.72
CA SER A 37 6.25 -2.26 7.86
C SER A 37 6.34 -0.87 7.23
N LEU A 38 5.40 -0.49 6.36
CA LEU A 38 5.30 0.87 5.83
C LEU A 38 4.77 1.87 6.87
N LEU A 39 4.16 1.41 7.96
CA LEU A 39 3.60 2.24 9.03
C LEU A 39 4.59 2.45 10.18
N THR A 40 4.37 3.48 11.01
CA THR A 40 5.19 3.70 12.21
C THR A 40 5.16 2.50 13.14
N LYS A 41 6.23 2.34 13.93
CA LYS A 41 6.27 1.35 15.02
C LYS A 41 5.07 1.51 15.97
N THR A 42 4.76 2.75 16.36
CA THR A 42 3.64 3.06 17.25
C THR A 42 2.31 2.59 16.69
N LEU A 43 2.02 2.88 15.41
CA LEU A 43 0.77 2.45 14.80
C LEU A 43 0.71 0.92 14.62
N ARG A 44 1.83 0.28 14.28
CA ARG A 44 1.91 -1.19 14.22
C ARG A 44 1.62 -1.86 15.57
N GLU A 45 2.14 -1.30 16.67
CA GLU A 45 1.91 -1.81 18.02
C GLU A 45 0.45 -1.66 18.44
N ARG A 46 -0.17 -0.51 18.14
CA ARG A 46 -1.61 -0.28 18.35
C ARG A 46 -2.47 -1.26 17.55
N GLY A 47 -2.17 -1.43 16.27
CA GLY A 47 -2.86 -2.41 15.43
C GLY A 47 -2.69 -3.85 15.91
N ALA A 48 -1.51 -4.22 16.41
CA ALA A 48 -1.29 -5.54 17.01
C ALA A 48 -2.09 -5.72 18.32
N ALA A 49 -2.20 -4.67 19.14
CA ALA A 49 -3.04 -4.69 20.33
C ALA A 49 -4.52 -4.91 19.95
N TYR A 50 -5.00 -4.19 18.93
CA TYR A 50 -6.33 -4.38 18.36
C TYR A 50 -6.53 -5.81 17.85
N ASP A 51 -5.61 -6.35 17.05
CA ASP A 51 -5.65 -7.72 16.53
C ASP A 51 -5.76 -8.78 17.66
N SER A 52 -5.20 -8.48 18.84
CA SER A 52 -5.23 -9.33 20.04
C SER A 52 -6.45 -9.12 20.95
N GLY A 53 -7.34 -8.19 20.60
CA GLY A 53 -8.52 -7.82 21.41
C GLY A 53 -8.25 -6.86 22.57
N ALA A 54 -7.04 -6.28 22.63
CA ALA A 54 -6.61 -5.35 23.68
C ALA A 54 -6.62 -3.87 23.23
N GLY A 55 -6.85 -3.60 21.94
CA GLY A 55 -6.90 -2.25 21.37
C GLY A 55 -8.32 -1.71 21.21
N ASN A 56 -8.43 -0.44 20.83
CA ASN A 56 -9.70 0.24 20.59
C ASN A 56 -10.05 0.26 19.09
N GLU A 57 -11.31 0.53 18.74
CA GLU A 57 -11.78 0.60 17.33
C GLU A 57 -10.99 1.53 16.41
N ILE A 58 -10.33 2.56 16.97
CA ILE A 58 -9.51 3.53 16.22
C ILE A 58 -8.09 3.02 15.92
N ASP A 59 -7.69 1.91 16.55
CA ASP A 59 -6.41 1.22 16.37
C ASP A 59 -6.45 0.22 15.22
N TYR A 60 -7.61 0.07 14.58
CA TYR A 60 -7.83 -0.84 13.45
C TYR A 60 -6.86 -0.57 12.30
N LEU A 61 -6.27 -1.64 11.78
CA LEU A 61 -5.53 -1.67 10.54
C LEU A 61 -6.26 -2.57 9.54
N PRO A 62 -6.48 -2.13 8.29
CA PRO A 62 -7.19 -2.94 7.32
C PRO A 62 -6.47 -4.26 7.07
N GLN A 63 -7.25 -5.31 6.95
CA GLN A 63 -6.76 -6.68 6.84
C GLN A 63 -7.68 -7.56 6.02
N VAL A 64 -7.11 -8.53 5.34
CA VAL A 64 -7.80 -9.47 4.45
C VAL A 64 -7.35 -10.90 4.73
N MET A 65 -8.25 -11.86 4.57
CA MET A 65 -7.89 -13.29 4.69
C MET A 65 -7.26 -13.77 3.39
N VAL A 66 -6.07 -14.38 3.48
CA VAL A 66 -5.34 -14.91 2.33
C VAL A 66 -4.68 -16.25 2.65
N CYS A 67 -4.27 -17.01 1.63
CA CYS A 67 -3.48 -18.21 1.87
C CYS A 67 -2.08 -17.85 2.39
N ARG A 68 -1.55 -18.66 3.31
CA ARG A 68 -0.25 -18.45 3.95
C ARG A 68 0.89 -18.44 2.92
N GLY A 69 0.77 -19.27 1.88
CA GLY A 69 1.75 -19.33 0.78
C GLY A 69 1.90 -17.98 0.07
N CYS A 70 0.79 -17.35 -0.30
CA CYS A 70 0.83 -16.02 -0.92
C CYS A 70 1.36 -14.97 0.05
N ASN A 71 0.83 -14.90 1.28
CA ASN A 71 1.25 -13.92 2.27
C ASN A 71 2.78 -13.94 2.49
N SER A 72 3.34 -15.13 2.76
CA SER A 72 4.79 -15.30 2.95
C SER A 72 5.62 -15.01 1.69
N SER A 73 5.05 -15.17 0.49
CA SER A 73 5.77 -14.91 -0.77
C SER A 73 6.03 -13.42 -1.05
N PHE A 74 5.31 -12.52 -0.38
CA PHE A 74 5.49 -11.07 -0.53
C PHE A 74 6.55 -10.50 0.41
N SER A 75 6.81 -11.14 1.56
CA SER A 75 7.68 -10.59 2.60
C SER A 75 9.08 -10.15 2.12
N PRO A 76 9.77 -10.88 1.21
CA PRO A 76 11.06 -10.42 0.68
C PRO A 76 10.97 -9.12 -0.12
N ASP A 77 9.90 -8.93 -0.88
CA ASP A 77 9.73 -7.73 -1.73
C ASP A 77 9.15 -6.55 -0.93
N GLU A 78 8.32 -6.81 0.08
CA GLU A 78 7.91 -5.81 1.07
C GLU A 78 9.11 -5.23 1.81
N ASN A 79 10.00 -6.11 2.28
CA ASN A 79 11.24 -5.70 2.93
C ASN A 79 12.18 -4.96 1.96
N TYR A 80 12.20 -5.36 0.69
CA TYR A 80 12.95 -4.65 -0.35
C TYR A 80 12.44 -3.23 -0.55
N LEU A 81 11.13 -3.05 -0.77
CA LEU A 81 10.51 -1.73 -0.93
C LEU A 81 10.73 -0.86 0.32
N LEU A 82 10.60 -1.43 1.52
CA LEU A 82 10.87 -0.73 2.77
C LEU A 82 12.29 -0.15 2.81
N CYS A 83 13.30 -0.95 2.41
CA CYS A 83 14.69 -0.49 2.34
C CYS A 83 14.87 0.60 1.28
N VAL A 84 14.26 0.45 0.10
CA VAL A 84 14.29 1.47 -0.97
C VAL A 84 13.78 2.80 -0.45
N LEU A 85 12.59 2.82 0.17
CA LEU A 85 12.00 4.04 0.69
C LEU A 85 12.87 4.67 1.80
N HIS A 86 13.38 3.89 2.75
CA HIS A 86 14.26 4.43 3.79
C HIS A 86 15.57 4.99 3.24
N ALA A 87 16.15 4.35 2.22
CA ALA A 87 17.36 4.84 1.60
C ALA A 87 17.13 6.17 0.88
N VAL A 88 16.04 6.27 0.12
CA VAL A 88 15.70 7.49 -0.62
C VAL A 88 15.36 8.64 0.33
N MET A 89 14.50 8.41 1.33
CA MET A 89 14.13 9.44 2.29
C MET A 89 15.32 9.95 3.10
N ALA A 90 16.29 9.08 3.40
CA ALA A 90 17.51 9.47 4.10
C ALA A 90 18.63 9.97 3.17
N GLY A 91 18.44 9.92 1.85
CA GLY A 91 19.44 10.29 0.85
C GLY A 91 20.71 9.45 0.90
N SER A 92 20.64 8.21 1.41
CA SER A 92 21.82 7.37 1.62
C SER A 92 21.46 5.91 1.90
N LEU A 93 22.31 4.99 1.41
CA LEU A 93 22.30 3.58 1.83
C LEU A 93 22.95 3.34 3.21
N TYR A 94 23.64 4.34 3.75
CA TYR A 94 24.32 4.32 5.05
C TYR A 94 23.98 5.60 5.83
N PRO A 95 22.71 5.79 6.20
CA PRO A 95 22.29 7.01 6.86
C PRO A 95 22.92 7.12 8.26
N ASP A 96 23.17 8.36 8.66
CA ASP A 96 23.62 8.71 10.00
C ASP A 96 22.52 8.36 11.02
N PRO A 97 22.77 7.47 12.00
CA PRO A 97 21.78 7.07 12.98
C PRO A 97 21.34 8.20 13.91
N THR A 98 22.10 9.30 14.02
CA THR A 98 21.68 10.47 14.79
C THR A 98 20.63 11.30 14.06
N LYS A 99 20.71 11.38 12.72
CA LYS A 99 19.77 12.13 11.87
C LYS A 99 18.58 11.29 11.42
N ASN A 100 18.82 10.02 11.10
CA ASN A 100 17.85 9.11 10.50
C ASN A 100 17.89 7.74 11.22
N PRO A 101 17.48 7.66 12.49
CA PRO A 101 17.62 6.46 13.33
C PRO A 101 16.84 5.23 12.79
N GLU A 102 15.61 5.44 12.29
CA GLU A 102 14.78 4.35 11.74
C GLU A 102 15.42 3.77 10.47
N ALA A 103 15.79 4.63 9.51
CA ALA A 103 16.45 4.22 8.27
C ALA A 103 17.79 3.52 8.54
N ALA A 104 18.61 4.05 9.47
CA ALA A 104 19.87 3.43 9.85
C ALA A 104 19.67 2.04 10.44
N THR A 105 18.64 1.85 11.26
CA THR A 105 18.32 0.55 11.85
C THR A 105 17.86 -0.44 10.78
N ILE A 106 16.89 -0.05 9.95
CA ILE A 106 16.32 -0.94 8.92
C ILE A 106 17.38 -1.34 7.88
N LEU A 107 18.16 -0.39 7.37
CA LEU A 107 19.18 -0.68 6.34
C LEU A 107 20.34 -1.50 6.91
N ARG A 108 20.72 -1.30 8.18
CA ARG A 108 21.73 -2.15 8.84
C ARG A 108 21.26 -3.57 9.05
N SER A 109 20.00 -3.78 9.44
CA SER A 109 19.42 -5.11 9.60
C SER A 109 19.23 -5.83 8.26
N ASN A 110 19.14 -5.09 7.15
CA ASN A 110 18.89 -5.62 5.81
C ASN A 110 20.09 -5.49 4.86
N ARG A 111 21.29 -5.88 5.32
CA ARG A 111 22.53 -5.77 4.51
C ARG A 111 22.46 -6.48 3.17
N HIS A 112 21.69 -7.55 3.07
CA HIS A 112 21.50 -8.29 1.82
C HIS A 112 20.75 -7.44 0.77
N VAL A 113 19.70 -6.71 1.16
CA VAL A 113 19.00 -5.76 0.28
C VAL A 113 19.92 -4.59 -0.08
N VAL A 114 20.62 -4.00 0.89
CA VAL A 114 21.57 -2.91 0.64
C VAL A 114 22.64 -3.31 -0.37
N ARG A 115 23.19 -4.53 -0.26
CA ARG A 115 24.14 -5.08 -1.25
C ARG A 115 23.50 -5.24 -2.62
N SER A 116 22.24 -5.68 -2.70
CA SER A 116 21.51 -5.78 -3.97
C SER A 116 21.32 -4.42 -4.63
N LEU A 117 20.96 -3.40 -3.85
CA LEU A 117 20.77 -2.03 -4.32
C LEU A 117 22.06 -1.39 -4.85
N LYS A 118 23.21 -1.75 -4.26
CA LYS A 118 24.54 -1.33 -4.73
C LYS A 118 25.01 -1.99 -6.02
N ARG A 119 24.40 -3.08 -6.45
CA ARG A 119 24.78 -3.77 -7.69
C ARG A 119 24.25 -3.06 -8.93
N GLY A 120 23.21 -2.22 -8.78
CA GLY A 120 22.86 -1.22 -9.78
C GLY A 120 23.79 -0.01 -9.66
N PRO A 121 23.88 0.85 -10.68
CA PRO A 121 24.59 2.12 -10.57
C PRO A 121 23.92 2.98 -9.49
N ASP A 122 24.42 2.98 -8.25
CA ASP A 122 24.01 3.97 -7.28
C ASP A 122 24.56 5.33 -7.73
N GLY A 123 23.76 6.38 -7.63
CA GLY A 123 24.17 7.74 -7.97
C GLY A 123 25.24 8.32 -7.04
N GLN A 124 26.17 7.50 -6.52
CA GLN A 124 27.37 7.97 -5.87
C GLN A 124 28.40 8.35 -6.94
N LEU A 125 28.25 9.57 -7.45
CA LEU A 125 29.35 10.28 -8.08
C LEU A 125 29.43 11.68 -7.47
N PHE A 126 30.13 11.81 -6.34
CA PHE A 126 30.84 13.06 -6.01
C PHE A 126 32.04 13.23 -6.96
N LEU A 127 31.83 13.13 -8.27
CA LEU A 127 32.85 13.50 -9.26
C LEU A 127 32.65 14.94 -9.75
N PHE A 128 31.48 15.55 -9.51
CA PHE A 128 31.16 16.90 -9.97
C PHE A 128 30.28 17.63 -8.97
N GLU A 129 30.54 18.93 -8.72
CA GLU A 129 29.81 19.81 -7.80
C GLU A 129 28.32 20.00 -8.16
N ASN A 130 27.89 19.50 -9.33
CA ASN A 130 26.60 19.78 -9.96
C ASN A 130 25.69 18.55 -10.11
N LEU A 131 26.03 17.39 -9.53
CA LEU A 131 25.20 16.18 -9.61
C LEU A 131 24.07 16.18 -8.57
N GLN A 132 22.85 15.89 -9.04
CA GLN A 132 21.62 15.80 -8.24
C GLN A 132 21.74 14.75 -7.12
N PRO A 133 21.08 14.97 -5.97
CA PRO A 133 21.21 14.17 -4.75
C PRO A 133 20.88 12.70 -5.00
N PHE A 134 21.60 11.83 -4.27
CA PHE A 134 21.40 10.39 -4.11
C PHE A 134 20.25 9.78 -4.95
N THR A 135 20.59 9.20 -6.10
CA THR A 135 19.64 8.50 -6.98
C THR A 135 19.78 6.99 -6.82
N LEU A 136 18.65 6.30 -6.73
CA LEU A 136 18.55 4.85 -6.59
C LEU A 136 17.72 4.28 -7.75
N TYR A 137 18.14 3.15 -8.30
CA TYR A 137 17.42 2.42 -9.36
C TYR A 137 16.92 1.09 -8.78
N PRO A 138 15.78 1.10 -8.06
CA PRO A 138 15.21 -0.13 -7.51
C PRO A 138 14.74 -1.06 -8.64
N ASP A 139 14.71 -2.35 -8.34
CA ASP A 139 14.10 -3.37 -9.19
C ASP A 139 12.59 -3.09 -9.33
N PRO A 140 12.11 -2.72 -10.53
CA PRO A 140 10.72 -2.30 -10.72
C PRO A 140 9.75 -3.46 -10.51
N ASP A 141 10.14 -4.71 -10.74
CA ASP A 141 9.26 -5.86 -10.59
C ASP A 141 8.96 -6.14 -9.11
N LYS A 142 9.98 -6.03 -8.24
CA LYS A 142 9.82 -6.14 -6.79
C LYS A 142 8.89 -5.05 -6.24
N VAL A 143 9.06 -3.82 -6.71
CA VAL A 143 8.21 -2.69 -6.32
C VAL A 143 6.77 -2.92 -6.81
N ARG A 144 6.60 -3.31 -8.09
CA ARG A 144 5.29 -3.62 -8.69
C ARG A 144 4.55 -4.71 -7.90
N ARG A 145 5.22 -5.78 -7.49
CA ARG A 145 4.60 -6.87 -6.70
C ARG A 145 3.97 -6.38 -5.40
N VAL A 146 4.65 -5.50 -4.67
CA VAL A 146 4.13 -4.94 -3.40
C VAL A 146 2.98 -3.96 -3.65
N ILE A 147 3.07 -3.15 -4.71
CA ILE A 147 2.01 -2.21 -5.08
C ILE A 147 0.74 -2.97 -5.42
N VAL A 148 0.81 -3.97 -6.31
CA VAL A 148 -0.35 -4.77 -6.71
C VAL A 148 -0.92 -5.55 -5.52
N LYS A 149 -0.05 -6.06 -4.62
CA LYS A 149 -0.48 -6.72 -3.37
C LYS A 149 -1.34 -5.78 -2.53
N ASN A 150 -0.84 -4.59 -2.23
CA ASN A 150 -1.56 -3.60 -1.42
C ASN A 150 -2.81 -3.08 -2.12
N ALA A 151 -2.74 -2.77 -3.42
CA ALA A 151 -3.87 -2.29 -4.20
C ALA A 151 -5.02 -3.31 -4.22
N ARG A 152 -4.72 -4.57 -4.52
CA ARG A 152 -5.71 -5.65 -4.50
C ARG A 152 -6.30 -5.86 -3.11
N GLY A 153 -5.44 -5.76 -2.09
CA GLY A 153 -5.83 -5.81 -0.69
C GLY A 153 -6.85 -4.72 -0.31
N HIS A 154 -6.56 -3.47 -0.67
CA HIS A 154 -7.45 -2.33 -0.44
C HIS A 154 -8.77 -2.46 -1.21
N ALA A 155 -8.70 -2.79 -2.50
CA ALA A 155 -9.89 -3.03 -3.32
C ALA A 155 -10.80 -4.07 -2.68
N TYR A 156 -10.25 -5.21 -2.29
CA TYR A 156 -11.02 -6.29 -1.67
C TYR A 156 -11.54 -5.91 -0.27
N HIS A 157 -10.73 -5.23 0.54
CA HIS A 157 -11.13 -4.78 1.88
C HIS A 157 -12.33 -3.83 1.83
N GLU A 158 -12.38 -2.94 0.84
CA GLU A 158 -13.40 -1.91 0.73
C GLU A 158 -14.61 -2.33 -0.09
N ILE A 159 -14.40 -2.99 -1.24
CA ILE A 159 -15.47 -3.38 -2.18
C ILE A 159 -16.03 -4.77 -1.86
N GLY A 160 -15.26 -5.66 -1.21
CA GLY A 160 -15.69 -7.04 -0.91
C GLY A 160 -15.60 -8.02 -2.09
N GLU A 161 -15.27 -7.54 -3.29
CA GLU A 161 -15.12 -8.36 -4.51
C GLU A 161 -13.64 -8.67 -4.81
N PRO A 162 -13.27 -9.93 -5.08
CA PRO A 162 -11.89 -10.28 -5.41
C PRO A 162 -11.55 -9.95 -6.88
N LEU A 163 -10.49 -9.16 -7.10
CA LEU A 163 -9.92 -8.89 -8.43
C LEU A 163 -8.80 -9.90 -8.73
N LEU A 164 -9.12 -11.06 -9.31
CA LEU A 164 -8.19 -12.19 -9.45
C LEU A 164 -7.24 -12.04 -10.64
N GLU A 165 -7.68 -11.34 -11.67
CA GLU A 165 -6.92 -11.02 -12.86
C GLU A 165 -5.75 -10.07 -12.57
N ALA A 166 -4.80 -10.06 -13.52
CA ALA A 166 -3.70 -9.10 -13.48
C ALA A 166 -4.24 -7.69 -13.77
N PRO A 167 -3.75 -6.64 -13.09
CA PRO A 167 -4.15 -5.27 -13.40
C PRO A 167 -3.68 -4.87 -14.80
N ASP A 168 -4.54 -4.17 -15.52
CA ASP A 168 -4.28 -3.62 -16.86
C ASP A 168 -3.25 -2.49 -16.80
N HIS A 169 -3.25 -1.72 -15.70
CA HIS A 169 -2.30 -0.65 -15.49
C HIS A 169 -1.71 -0.67 -14.08
N VAL A 170 -0.40 -0.47 -13.99
CA VAL A 170 0.31 -0.22 -12.73
C VAL A 170 1.32 0.89 -12.97
N ALA A 171 1.20 1.99 -12.24
CA ALA A 171 2.15 3.08 -12.24
C ALA A 171 2.63 3.38 -10.82
N PHE A 172 3.89 3.79 -10.72
CA PHE A 172 4.44 4.33 -9.48
C PHE A 172 5.53 5.33 -9.77
N VAL A 173 5.47 6.46 -9.08
CA VAL A 173 6.33 7.60 -9.34
C VAL A 173 6.50 8.43 -8.07
N PRO A 174 7.68 9.00 -7.82
CA PRO A 174 7.82 9.98 -6.76
C PRO A 174 6.89 11.17 -7.00
N LEU A 175 6.13 11.60 -5.99
CA LEU A 175 5.22 12.74 -6.06
C LEU A 175 5.90 14.02 -6.54
N ALA A 176 7.18 14.21 -6.19
CA ALA A 176 7.98 15.34 -6.64
C ALA A 176 8.30 15.34 -8.15
N GLN A 177 8.10 14.22 -8.85
CA GLN A 177 8.29 14.11 -10.30
C GLN A 177 6.99 14.35 -11.08
N LEU A 178 5.84 14.42 -10.41
CA LEU A 178 4.60 14.82 -11.05
C LEU A 178 4.62 16.35 -11.28
N SER A 179 4.24 16.78 -12.48
CA SER A 179 3.91 18.20 -12.70
C SER A 179 2.69 18.59 -11.86
N ALA A 180 2.47 19.89 -11.66
CA ALA A 180 1.32 20.38 -10.90
C ALA A 180 -0.01 19.80 -11.43
N GLY A 181 -0.23 19.84 -12.75
CA GLY A 181 -1.44 19.28 -13.36
C GLY A 181 -1.54 17.75 -13.24
N GLN A 182 -0.43 17.02 -13.32
CA GLN A 182 -0.43 15.56 -13.09
C GLN A 182 -0.73 15.24 -11.63
N ARG A 183 -0.20 16.03 -10.69
CA ARG A 183 -0.47 15.87 -9.27
C ARG A 183 -1.93 16.19 -8.95
N ASP A 184 -2.48 17.27 -9.48
CA ASP A 184 -3.89 17.62 -9.30
C ASP A 184 -4.80 16.52 -9.86
N ALA A 185 -4.50 15.98 -11.04
CA ALA A 185 -5.25 14.86 -11.62
C ALA A 185 -5.13 13.56 -10.78
N PHE A 186 -3.95 13.28 -10.23
CA PHE A 186 -3.75 12.15 -9.33
C PHE A 186 -4.53 12.30 -8.02
N GLU A 187 -4.46 13.48 -7.39
CA GLU A 187 -5.12 13.79 -6.11
C GLU A 187 -6.64 13.91 -6.24
N THR A 188 -7.14 14.23 -7.45
CA THR A 188 -8.57 14.22 -7.76
C THR A 188 -9.09 12.78 -7.71
N VAL A 189 -9.95 12.52 -6.73
CA VAL A 189 -10.70 11.26 -6.61
C VAL A 189 -12.04 11.44 -7.29
N GLY A 190 -12.42 10.48 -8.15
CA GLY A 190 -13.71 10.47 -8.81
C GLY A 190 -14.83 10.34 -7.77
N THR A 191 -15.50 11.44 -7.44
CA THR A 191 -16.79 11.41 -6.76
C THR A 191 -17.84 11.17 -7.83
N ALA A 192 -18.10 9.92 -8.20
CA ALA A 192 -19.17 9.60 -9.14
C ALA A 192 -20.54 9.89 -8.49
N ALA A 193 -20.95 11.16 -8.54
CA ALA A 193 -22.31 11.61 -8.31
C ALA A 193 -23.20 11.42 -9.56
N GLU A 194 -22.66 10.90 -10.66
CA GLU A 194 -23.40 10.72 -11.91
C GLU A 194 -23.34 9.26 -12.38
N PHE A 195 -24.46 8.56 -12.13
CA PHE A 195 -24.93 7.30 -12.73
C PHE A 195 -24.14 5.98 -12.49
N ALA A 196 -24.71 5.19 -11.57
CA ALA A 196 -25.09 3.77 -11.78
C ALA A 196 -24.08 2.62 -11.61
N VAL A 197 -23.08 2.73 -10.73
CA VAL A 197 -22.37 1.53 -10.22
C VAL A 197 -22.31 1.56 -8.69
N TRP A 198 -23.14 0.74 -8.06
CA TRP A 198 -23.07 0.50 -6.62
C TRP A 198 -22.00 -0.55 -6.33
N PRO A 199 -21.16 -0.36 -5.29
CA PRO A 199 -20.28 -1.43 -4.82
C PRO A 199 -21.11 -2.58 -4.25
N GLU A 200 -20.48 -3.72 -3.95
CA GLU A 200 -21.20 -4.88 -3.41
C GLU A 200 -22.00 -4.48 -2.17
N VAL A 201 -23.25 -4.93 -2.12
CA VAL A 201 -24.17 -4.56 -1.04
C VAL A 201 -23.60 -5.08 0.28
N GLY A 202 -23.48 -4.19 1.27
CA GLY A 202 -22.92 -4.53 2.58
C GLY A 202 -21.40 -4.40 2.67
N SER A 203 -20.70 -4.09 1.57
CA SER A 203 -19.28 -3.74 1.61
C SER A 203 -19.01 -2.48 2.45
N ARG A 204 -17.76 -2.34 2.91
CA ARG A 204 -17.34 -1.13 3.66
C ARG A 204 -17.52 0.13 2.84
N MET A 205 -17.29 0.06 1.52
CA MET A 205 -17.53 1.16 0.60
C MET A 205 -19.00 1.58 0.58
N THR A 206 -19.95 0.63 0.60
CA THR A 206 -21.39 0.95 0.74
C THR A 206 -21.66 1.72 2.02
N VAL A 207 -21.07 1.28 3.15
CA VAL A 207 -21.24 1.97 4.44
C VAL A 207 -20.63 3.37 4.41
N GLN A 208 -19.45 3.53 3.83
CA GLN A 208 -18.75 4.83 3.71
C GLN A 208 -19.49 5.82 2.82
N LEU A 209 -20.13 5.36 1.74
CA LEU A 209 -20.99 6.20 0.90
C LEU A 209 -22.19 6.77 1.65
N LEU A 210 -22.70 6.01 2.63
CA LEU A 210 -23.84 6.41 3.47
C LEU A 210 -23.39 7.24 4.68
N ASP A 211 -22.15 7.06 5.15
CA ASP A 211 -21.53 7.79 6.25
C ASP A 211 -20.77 9.04 5.74
N ARG A 212 -21.47 10.18 5.68
CA ARG A 212 -20.95 11.46 5.14
C ARG A 212 -19.68 11.98 5.81
N GLU A 213 -19.29 11.46 6.98
CA GLU A 213 -18.08 11.86 7.69
C GLU A 213 -16.85 10.99 7.35
N ALA A 214 -17.04 9.82 6.71
CA ALA A 214 -15.98 8.82 6.53
C ALA A 214 -15.02 9.10 5.35
N MET A 215 -15.39 9.97 4.41
CA MET A 215 -14.69 10.19 3.13
C MET A 215 -14.35 11.67 2.89
N VAL A 216 -13.40 12.23 3.64
CA VAL A 216 -12.91 13.60 3.34
C VAL A 216 -12.04 13.55 2.07
N GLY A 217 -12.55 14.08 0.96
CA GLY A 217 -11.82 14.16 -0.32
C GLY A 217 -11.58 12.82 -1.02
N GLY A 218 -12.31 11.76 -0.65
CA GLY A 218 -12.20 10.43 -1.27
C GLY A 218 -10.95 9.63 -0.90
N TRP A 219 -10.13 10.11 0.04
CA TRP A 219 -8.94 9.40 0.53
C TRP A 219 -9.16 8.82 1.93
N ILE A 220 -8.89 7.53 2.08
CA ILE A 220 -8.79 6.85 3.37
C ILE A 220 -7.36 7.05 3.91
N THR A 221 -7.26 7.75 5.04
CA THR A 221 -5.98 7.94 5.72
C THR A 221 -5.76 6.85 6.78
N VAL A 222 -4.78 5.97 6.53
CA VAL A 222 -4.36 4.95 7.50
C VAL A 222 -3.43 5.57 8.54
N GLU A 223 -2.48 6.38 8.09
CA GLU A 223 -1.56 7.14 8.93
C GLU A 223 -1.24 8.49 8.28
N PRO A 224 -1.58 9.62 8.91
CA PRO A 224 -1.31 10.95 8.35
C PRO A 224 0.15 11.14 7.96
N GLY A 225 0.38 11.61 6.73
CA GLY A 225 1.73 11.84 6.18
C GLY A 225 2.54 10.57 5.90
N ARG A 226 1.99 9.37 6.15
CA ARG A 226 2.71 8.10 5.96
C ARG A 226 1.99 7.14 5.04
N TYR A 227 0.67 6.98 5.16
CA TYR A 227 -0.06 6.11 4.25
C TYR A 227 -1.51 6.54 4.09
N ARG A 228 -1.91 6.78 2.84
CA ARG A 228 -3.30 7.01 2.44
C ARG A 228 -3.57 6.35 1.10
N TYR A 229 -4.82 5.95 0.88
CA TYR A 229 -5.26 5.35 -0.37
C TYR A 229 -6.66 5.83 -0.74
N SER A 230 -7.01 5.73 -2.01
CA SER A 230 -8.35 5.99 -2.52
C SER A 230 -8.73 4.91 -3.51
N ILE A 231 -10.03 4.70 -3.66
CA ILE A 231 -10.60 3.68 -4.54
C ILE A 231 -11.69 4.35 -5.36
N ASP A 232 -11.56 4.23 -6.67
CA ASP A 232 -12.63 4.52 -7.64
C ASP A 232 -13.10 3.17 -8.21
N TRP A 233 -14.41 2.97 -8.31
CA TRP A 233 -15.03 1.73 -8.79
C TRP A 233 -16.09 1.98 -9.88
N SER A 234 -16.17 3.19 -10.41
CA SER A 234 -17.23 3.63 -11.33
C SER A 234 -17.20 2.86 -12.67
N GLU A 235 -16.19 3.08 -13.50
CA GLU A 235 -16.02 2.39 -14.79
C GLU A 235 -14.99 1.25 -14.72
N ALA A 236 -13.96 1.46 -13.92
CA ALA A 236 -12.85 0.55 -13.68
C ALA A 236 -12.51 0.60 -12.19
N VAL A 237 -11.96 -0.48 -11.64
CA VAL A 237 -11.46 -0.41 -10.26
C VAL A 237 -10.07 0.20 -10.28
N THR A 238 -9.94 1.42 -9.78
CA THR A 238 -8.66 2.14 -9.67
C THR A 238 -8.33 2.36 -8.21
N VAL A 239 -7.18 1.85 -7.79
CA VAL A 239 -6.64 2.08 -6.45
C VAL A 239 -5.44 3.00 -6.55
N LYS A 240 -5.56 4.19 -5.96
CA LYS A 240 -4.44 5.11 -5.79
C LYS A 240 -3.92 5.02 -4.38
N THR A 241 -2.61 5.16 -4.19
CA THR A 241 -1.98 5.15 -2.88
C THR A 241 -0.84 6.15 -2.83
N VAL A 242 -0.68 6.79 -1.68
CA VAL A 242 0.48 7.62 -1.36
C VAL A 242 1.20 7.01 -0.16
N ILE A 243 2.49 6.69 -0.36
CA ILE A 243 3.38 6.12 0.65
C ILE A 243 4.42 7.17 1.03
N TRP A 244 4.44 7.54 2.31
CA TRP A 244 5.38 8.47 2.95
C TRP A 244 5.40 9.88 2.34
N GLU A 245 4.28 10.31 1.75
CA GLU A 245 4.18 11.54 0.93
C GLU A 245 5.30 11.65 -0.11
N TYR A 246 5.84 10.50 -0.51
CA TYR A 246 6.94 10.38 -1.45
C TYR A 246 6.52 9.58 -2.68
N LEU A 247 6.02 8.36 -2.51
CA LEU A 247 5.69 7.47 -3.63
C LEU A 247 4.18 7.50 -3.90
N ALA A 248 3.79 8.02 -5.06
CA ALA A 248 2.45 7.87 -5.61
C ALA A 248 2.38 6.56 -6.39
N THR A 249 1.29 5.81 -6.22
CA THR A 249 1.04 4.57 -6.98
C THR A 249 -0.39 4.56 -7.48
N GLU A 250 -0.60 3.99 -8.65
CA GLU A 250 -1.92 3.77 -9.25
C GLU A 250 -1.97 2.35 -9.80
N THR A 251 -3.04 1.63 -9.51
CA THR A 251 -3.31 0.31 -10.07
C THR A 251 -4.75 0.26 -10.55
N ARG A 252 -4.97 -0.18 -11.79
CA ARG A 252 -6.29 -0.20 -12.44
C ARG A 252 -6.61 -1.57 -13.02
N TRP A 253 -7.87 -1.96 -12.86
CA TRP A 253 -8.52 -3.13 -13.47
C TRP A 253 -9.72 -2.67 -14.29
N GLU A 254 -9.72 -2.95 -15.59
CA GLU A 254 -10.88 -2.79 -16.46
C GLU A 254 -11.92 -3.88 -16.13
N ARG A 255 -13.21 -3.52 -16.18
CA ARG A 255 -14.33 -4.42 -15.95
C ARG A 255 -14.88 -4.99 -17.25
#